data_AF-A0A9E5AP41-F1
#
_entry.id   AF-A0A9E5AP41-F1
#
_cell.length_a   1.000
_cell.length_b   1.000
_cell.length_c   1.000
_cell.angle_alpha   90.00
_cell.angle_beta   90.00
_cell.angle_gamma   90.00
#
_symmetry.space_group_name_H-M   'P 1'
#
loop_
_entity.id
_entity.type
_entity.pdbx_description
1 polymer ?
#
loop_
_entity_poly.entity_id
_entity_poly.type
_entity_poly.pdbx_seq_one_letter_code
_entity_poly.pdbx_strand_id
1 'polypeptide(L)' 'YNLNISRYISTAVQEAEIDLAATHGKLVEIENTIQTATDKHNEFLKELGLPPLPSPDADSSRE' A
#
# COMPACT_ATOMS: atom_id res chain seq x y z
N TYR A 1 -28.09 -0.17 -44.65
CA TYR A 1 -27.65 -0.96 -43.47
C TYR A 1 -28.30 -0.39 -42.24
N ASN A 2 -28.97 -1.23 -41.44
CA ASN A 2 -29.69 -0.80 -40.24
C ASN A 2 -28.74 -0.90 -39.03
N LEU A 3 -28.31 0.24 -38.50
CA LEU A 3 -27.32 0.36 -37.41
C LEU A 3 -27.99 0.23 -36.02
N ASN A 4 -28.78 -0.82 -35.82
CA ASN A 4 -29.32 -1.16 -34.50
C ASN A 4 -28.20 -1.78 -33.65
N ILE A 5 -27.36 -0.94 -33.07
CA ILE A 5 -26.44 -1.38 -32.01
C ILE A 5 -27.11 -1.13 -30.67
N SER A 6 -27.40 -2.21 -29.94
CA SER A 6 -27.89 -2.14 -28.57
C SER A 6 -26.89 -1.35 -27.73
N ARG A 7 -27.31 -0.24 -27.13
CA ARG A 7 -26.46 0.49 -26.18
C ARG A 7 -26.23 -0.39 -24.96
N TYR A 8 -24.98 -0.75 -24.69
CA TYR A 8 -24.57 -1.34 -23.41
C TYR A 8 -24.83 -0.29 -22.33
N ILE A 9 -25.85 -0.53 -21.52
CA ILE A 9 -26.14 0.28 -20.35
C ILE A 9 -25.50 -0.42 -19.15
N SER A 10 -24.67 0.30 -18.41
CA SER A 10 -24.06 -0.25 -17.19
C SER A 10 -25.16 -0.42 -16.14
N THR A 11 -25.42 -1.66 -15.74
CA THR A 11 -26.35 -1.99 -14.64
C THR A 11 -25.61 -2.12 -13.31
N ALA A 12 -24.41 -1.53 -13.20
CA ALA A 12 -23.59 -1.60 -12.00
C ALA A 12 -24.35 -0.95 -10.83
N VAL A 13 -24.61 -1.75 -9.80
CA VAL A 13 -25.17 -1.28 -8.54
C VAL A 13 -24.09 -0.47 -7.83
N GLN A 14 -24.50 0.63 -7.20
CA GLN A 14 -23.57 1.51 -6.47
C GLN A 14 -22.86 0.71 -5.37
N GLU A 15 -21.52 0.68 -5.44
CA GLU A 15 -20.68 0.04 -4.43
C GLU A 15 -20.77 0.80 -3.10
N ALA A 16 -20.52 0.10 -2.00
CA ALA A 16 -20.47 0.73 -0.68
C ALA A 16 -19.39 1.82 -0.65
N GLU A 17 -19.73 2.97 -0.07
CA GLU A 17 -18.80 4.08 0.06
C GLU A 17 -17.60 3.66 0.94
N ILE A 18 -16.39 3.76 0.39
CA ILE A 18 -15.15 3.46 1.10
C ILE A 18 -14.70 4.72 1.81
N ASP A 19 -14.54 4.65 3.14
CA ASP A 19 -13.87 5.71 3.89
C ASP A 19 -12.36 5.66 3.59
N LEU A 20 -11.95 6.53 2.67
CA LEU A 20 -10.56 6.69 2.27
C LEU A 20 -9.68 7.21 3.42
N ALA A 21 -10.23 8.05 4.31
CA ALA A 21 -9.49 8.59 5.44
C ALA A 21 -9.20 7.51 6.48
N ALA A 22 -10.20 6.68 6.81
CA ALA A 22 -10.01 5.54 7.71
C ALA A 22 -9.06 4.48 7.11
N THR A 23 -9.15 4.25 5.80
CA THR A 23 -8.24 3.33 5.10
C THR A 23 -6.81 3.85 5.13
N HIS A 24 -6.63 5.14 4.87
CA HIS A 24 -5.31 5.78 4.93
C HIS A 24 -4.73 5.73 6.35
N GLY A 25 -5.53 6.01 7.39
CA GLY A 25 -5.09 5.89 8.78
C GLY A 25 -4.55 4.50 9.11
N LYS A 26 -5.25 3.44 8.68
CA LYS A 26 -4.77 2.06 8.85
C LYS A 26 -3.45 1.79 8.13
N LEU A 27 -3.29 2.33 6.91
CA LEU A 27 -2.04 2.17 6.16
C LEU A 27 -0.87 2.82 6.90
N VAL A 28 -1.06 4.04 7.43
CA VAL A 28 -0.05 4.75 8.21
C VAL A 28 0.31 4.00 9.49
N GLU A 29 -0.66 3.42 10.19
CA GLU A 29 -0.38 2.58 11.38
C GLU A 29 0.45 1.34 11.05
N ILE A 30 0.12 0.66 9.94
CA ILE A 30 0.86 -0.50 9.47
C ILE A 30 2.30 -0.11 9.11
N GLU A 31 2.48 0.99 8.39
CA GLU A 31 3.78 1.50 7.99
C GLU A 31 4.66 1.82 9.21
N ASN A 32 4.13 2.52 10.21
CA ASN A 32 4.85 2.79 11.47
C ASN A 32 5.28 1.50 12.18
N THR A 33 4.42 0.48 12.17
CA THR A 33 4.72 -0.82 12.78
C THR A 33 5.85 -1.54 12.04
N ILE A 34 5.81 -1.52 10.70
CA ILE A 34 6.85 -2.11 9.84
C ILE A 34 8.18 -1.41 10.08
N GLN A 35 8.18 -0.08 10.14
CA GLN A 35 9.41 0.69 10.34
C GLN A 35 10.05 0.36 11.69
N THR A 36 9.26 0.40 12.78
CA THR A 36 9.76 0.05 14.13
C THR A 36 10.30 -1.37 14.21
N ALA A 37 9.63 -2.33 13.57
CA ALA A 37 10.07 -3.72 13.55
C ALA A 37 11.37 -3.90 12.73
N THR A 38 11.47 -3.20 11.60
CA THR A 38 12.65 -3.22 10.72
C THR A 38 13.87 -2.62 11.42
N ASP A 39 13.69 -1.49 12.13
CA ASP A 39 14.76 -0.84 12.88
C ASP A 39 15.30 -1.75 13.97
N LYS A 40 14.41 -2.35 14.76
CA LYS A 40 14.78 -3.32 15.78
C LYS A 40 15.50 -4.55 15.20
N HIS A 41 15.05 -5.04 14.05
CA HIS A 41 15.70 -6.16 13.36
C HIS A 41 17.12 -5.77 12.89
N ASN A 42 17.27 -4.57 12.34
CA ASN A 42 18.56 -4.05 11.88
C ASN A 42 19.54 -3.81 13.03
N GLU A 43 19.05 -3.46 14.22
CA GLU A 43 19.88 -3.41 15.43
C GLU A 43 20.52 -4.77 15.72
N PHE A 44 19.73 -5.86 15.71
CA PHE A 44 20.26 -7.21 15.89
C PHE A 44 21.20 -7.64 14.75
N LEU A 45 20.88 -7.33 13.50
CA LEU A 45 21.75 -7.65 12.37
C LEU A 45 23.10 -6.95 12.49
N LYS A 46 23.11 -5.70 12.95
CA LYS A 46 24.33 -4.93 13.20
C LYS A 46 25.19 -5.58 14.28
N GLU A 47 24.59 -6.04 15.37
CA GLU A 47 25.30 -6.78 16.43
C GLU A 47 25.90 -8.10 15.92
N LEU A 48 25.21 -8.76 14.99
CA LEU A 48 25.68 -10.00 14.35
C LEU A 48 26.68 -9.76 13.21
N GLY A 49 26.97 -8.51 12.85
CA GLY A 49 27.84 -8.16 11.71
C GLY A 49 27.24 -8.52 10.35
N LEU A 50 25.91 -8.64 10.27
CA LEU A 50 25.16 -8.97 9.07
C LEU A 50 24.69 -7.70 8.33
N PRO A 51 24.47 -7.77 7.01
CA PRO A 51 23.97 -6.64 6.25
C PRO A 51 22.54 -6.27 6.69
N PRO A 52 22.22 -4.98 6.81
CA PRO A 52 20.89 -4.53 7.22
C PRO A 52 19.84 -4.75 6.11
N LEU A 53 18.58 -4.85 6.51
CA LEU A 53 17.43 -4.90 5.61
C LEU A 53 17.10 -3.50 5.07
N PRO A 54 16.56 -3.40 3.84
CA PRO A 54 16.06 -2.13 3.31
C PRO A 54 14.86 -1.67 4.15
N SER A 55 14.92 -0.44 4.65
CA SER A 55 13.76 0.23 5.25
C SER A 55 12.90 0.83 4.13
N PRO A 56 11.56 0.79 4.26
CA PRO A 56 10.63 1.32 3.26
C PRO A 56 10.93 2.78 2.86
N ASP A 57 11.42 3.61 3.77
CA ASP A 57 11.77 5.01 3.48
C ASP A 57 13.08 5.17 2.68
N ALA A 58 13.94 4.14 2.66
CA ALA A 58 15.25 4.21 2.02
C ALA A 58 15.20 4.06 0.49
N ASP A 59 14.10 3.49 -0.05
CA ASP A 59 13.93 3.26 -1.50
C ASP A 59 13.03 4.31 -2.18
N SER A 60 12.34 5.17 -1.41
CA SER A 60 11.50 6.26 -1.93
C SER A 60 12.28 7.38 -2.63
N SER A 61 13.61 7.28 -2.72
CA SER A 61 14.48 8.21 -3.47
C SER A 61 14.75 7.77 -4.92
N ARG A 62 14.02 6.78 -5.45
CA ARG A 62 14.10 6.38 -6.86
C ARG A 62 12.93 6.98 -7.67
N GLU A 63 12.99 8.29 -7.88
CA GLU A 63 12.42 8.97 -9.06
C GLU A 63 13.45 9.93 -9.66
#